data_AF-A0A4P6HCG7-F1
#
_entry.id   AF-A0A4P6HCG7-F1
#
_cell.length_a   1.000
_cell.length_b   1.000
_cell.length_c   1.000
_cell.angle_alpha   90.00
_cell.angle_beta   90.00
_cell.angle_gamma   90.00
#
_symmetry.space_group_name_H-M   'P 1'
#
loop_
_entity.id
_entity.type
_entity.pdbx_description
1 polymer ?
#
loop_
_entity_poly.entity_id
_entity_poly.type
_entity_poly.pdbx_seq_one_letter_code
_entity_poly.pdbx_strand_id
1 'polypeptide(L)'
;MTSLSETAAELIRTDPALANEVARQLAPSVGGLTERQAEALAFIRSYSAERGVTPTFSEIMNELGLHSKAGVHRILTALEERGFIERMPKRARAISLKAAA
;
A
#
# COMPACT_ATOMS: atom_id res chain seq x y z
N MET A 1 -23.28 -4.99 -21.02
CA MET A 1 -22.42 -4.75 -19.85
C MET A 1 -21.54 -3.57 -20.21
N THR A 2 -21.71 -2.42 -19.56
CA THR A 2 -20.84 -1.25 -19.77
C THR A 2 -19.42 -1.58 -19.32
N SER A 3 -18.43 -1.09 -20.07
CA SER A 3 -17.02 -1.27 -19.71
C SER A 3 -16.65 -0.44 -18.48
N LEU A 4 -15.59 -0.87 -17.79
CA LEU A 4 -15.03 -0.16 -16.64
C LEU A 4 -14.55 1.25 -17.03
N SER A 5 -14.04 1.40 -18.26
CA SER A 5 -13.64 2.69 -18.85
C SER A 5 -14.82 3.60 -19.18
N GLU A 6 -15.93 3.07 -19.75
CA GLU A 6 -17.13 3.87 -19.99
C GLU A 6 -17.76 4.35 -18.70
N THR A 7 -17.83 3.47 -17.69
CA THR A 7 -18.37 3.81 -16.37
C THR A 7 -17.52 4.90 -15.69
N ALA A 8 -16.19 4.81 -15.79
CA ALA A 8 -15.30 5.84 -15.29
C ALA A 8 -15.49 7.18 -16.03
N ALA A 9 -15.62 7.16 -17.36
CA ALA A 9 -15.86 8.37 -18.16
C ALA A 9 -17.24 8.99 -17.86
N GLU A 10 -18.27 8.19 -17.61
CA GLU A 10 -19.60 8.62 -17.19
C GLU A 10 -19.56 9.30 -15.82
N LEU A 11 -18.86 8.71 -14.85
CA LEU A 11 -18.70 9.24 -13.49
C LEU A 11 -17.94 10.57 -13.49
N ILE A 12 -16.83 10.67 -14.22
CA ILE A 12 -16.05 11.92 -14.33
C ILE A 12 -16.90 13.05 -14.93
N ARG A 13 -17.80 12.72 -15.86
CA ARG A 13 -18.69 13.69 -16.52
C ARG A 13 -19.84 14.14 -15.63
N THR A 14 -20.43 13.22 -14.86
CA THR A 14 -21.65 13.45 -14.08
C THR A 14 -21.37 13.96 -12.67
N ASP A 15 -20.23 13.60 -12.07
CA ASP A 15 -19.79 14.08 -10.76
C ASP A 15 -18.27 14.31 -10.72
N PRO A 16 -17.80 15.47 -11.21
CA PRO A 16 -16.39 15.84 -11.17
C PRO A 16 -15.81 15.94 -9.75
N ALA A 17 -16.65 16.23 -8.74
CA ALA A 17 -16.19 16.36 -7.36
C ALA A 17 -15.82 15.00 -6.78
N LEU A 18 -16.66 13.98 -7.03
CA LEU A 18 -16.35 12.59 -6.67
C LEU A 18 -15.09 12.10 -7.38
N ALA A 19 -14.92 12.40 -8.67
CA ALA A 19 -13.72 12.04 -9.41
C ALA A 19 -12.44 12.67 -8.82
N ASN A 20 -12.51 13.95 -8.42
CA ASN A 20 -11.39 14.64 -7.78
C ASN A 20 -11.05 14.06 -6.40
N GLU A 21 -12.05 13.70 -5.61
CA GLU A 21 -11.82 13.07 -4.30
C GLU A 21 -11.18 11.68 -4.45
N VAL A 22 -11.68 10.87 -5.38
CA VAL A 22 -11.05 9.57 -5.71
C VAL A 22 -9.63 9.76 -6.21
N ALA A 23 -9.39 10.74 -7.09
CA ALA A 23 -8.06 11.04 -7.59
C ALA A 23 -7.12 11.50 -6.46
N ARG A 24 -7.60 12.30 -5.50
CA ARG A 24 -6.85 12.74 -4.32
C ARG A 24 -6.48 11.57 -3.40
N GLN A 25 -7.41 10.64 -3.17
CA GLN A 25 -7.16 9.43 -2.37
C GLN A 25 -6.17 8.48 -3.03
N LEU A 26 -6.16 8.45 -4.37
CA LEU A 26 -5.21 7.66 -5.16
C LEU A 26 -3.91 8.40 -5.46
N ALA A 27 -3.85 9.71 -5.19
CA ALA A 27 -2.69 10.52 -5.49
C ALA A 27 -1.50 10.07 -4.63
N PRO A 28 -0.30 10.01 -5.22
CA PRO A 28 0.92 9.72 -4.46
C PRO A 28 1.20 10.84 -3.45
N SER A 29 1.41 10.46 -2.20
CA SER A 29 1.95 11.25 -1.09
C SER A 29 3.50 11.24 -1.08
N VAL A 30 4.12 11.76 -0.02
CA VAL A 30 5.59 11.88 0.12
C VAL A 30 6.30 10.59 -0.29
N GLY A 31 7.29 10.68 -1.19
CA GLY A 31 8.02 9.52 -1.72
C GLY A 31 7.25 8.70 -2.76
N GLY A 32 6.14 9.22 -3.30
CA GLY A 32 5.36 8.58 -4.36
C GLY A 32 4.30 7.60 -3.88
N LEU A 33 4.15 7.40 -2.57
CA LEU A 33 3.31 6.34 -1.99
C LEU A 33 1.84 6.76 -1.90
N THR A 34 0.90 5.86 -2.18
CA THR A 34 -0.49 6.14 -1.77
C THR A 34 -0.60 6.15 -0.24
N GLU A 35 -1.66 6.74 0.31
CA GLU A 35 -1.86 6.83 1.77
C GLU A 35 -1.74 5.46 2.46
N ARG A 36 -2.42 4.44 1.94
CA ARG A 36 -2.33 3.07 2.47
C ARG A 36 -0.95 2.43 2.35
N GLN A 37 -0.16 2.79 1.34
CA GLN A 37 1.22 2.32 1.23
C GLN A 37 2.11 3.01 2.27
N ALA A 38 1.93 4.31 2.48
CA ALA A 38 2.64 5.08 3.48
C ALA A 38 2.34 4.58 4.90
N GLU A 39 1.06 4.32 5.22
CA GLU A 39 0.64 3.69 6.48
C GLU A 39 1.33 2.34 6.71
N ALA A 40 1.33 1.47 5.69
CA ALA A 40 1.97 0.16 5.79
C ALA A 40 3.48 0.30 6.06
N LEU A 41 4.15 1.21 5.36
CA LEU A 41 5.58 1.46 5.56
C LEU A 41 5.87 2.02 6.96
N ALA A 42 5.03 2.94 7.45
CA ALA A 42 5.14 3.51 8.79
C ALA A 42 4.99 2.41 9.86
N PHE A 43 3.99 1.55 9.72
CA PHE A 43 3.79 0.41 10.62
C PHE A 43 4.98 -0.56 10.62
N ILE A 44 5.50 -0.92 9.44
CA ILE A 44 6.67 -1.81 9.35
C ILE A 44 7.87 -1.18 10.07
N ARG A 45 8.09 0.14 9.92
CA ARG A 45 9.16 0.87 10.60
C ARG A 45 9.00 0.88 12.12
N SER A 46 7.83 1.28 12.62
CA SER A 46 7.59 1.35 14.07
C SER A 46 7.64 -0.03 14.72
N TYR A 47 6.95 -1.02 14.14
CA TYR A 47 6.96 -2.40 14.64
C TYR A 47 8.39 -2.96 14.71
N SER A 48 9.21 -2.71 13.69
CA SER A 48 10.60 -3.18 13.67
C SER A 48 11.47 -2.47 14.70
N ALA A 49 11.29 -1.16 14.88
CA ALA A 49 12.02 -0.38 15.88
C ALA A 49 11.67 -0.82 17.31
N GLU A 50 10.41 -1.12 17.58
CA GLU A 50 9.92 -1.49 18.91
C GLU A 50 10.26 -2.94 19.29
N ARG A 51 10.18 -3.88 18.33
CA ARG A 51 10.28 -5.32 18.61
C ARG A 51 11.58 -5.96 18.14
N GLY A 52 12.42 -5.22 17.40
CA GLY A 52 13.66 -5.74 16.82
C GLY A 52 13.46 -6.77 15.70
N VAL A 53 12.22 -6.97 15.23
CA VAL A 53 11.87 -7.93 14.17
C VAL A 53 10.80 -7.33 13.26
N THR A 54 10.80 -7.68 11.97
CA THR A 54 9.80 -7.14 11.02
C THR A 54 8.44 -7.85 11.16
N PRO A 55 7.31 -7.16 10.92
CA PRO A 55 6.00 -7.78 11.07
C PRO A 55 5.76 -8.87 10.01
N THR A 56 4.93 -9.83 10.36
CA THR A 56 4.41 -10.87 9.46
C THR A 56 3.31 -10.31 8.55
N PHE A 57 3.01 -11.03 7.47
CA PHE A 57 1.90 -10.67 6.58
C PHE A 57 0.56 -10.55 7.31
N SER A 58 0.30 -11.44 8.27
CA SER A 58 -0.94 -11.42 9.06
C SER A 58 -1.00 -10.21 10.01
N GLU A 59 0.12 -9.81 10.60
CA GLU A 59 0.19 -8.61 11.45
C GLU A 59 -0.05 -7.34 10.63
N ILE A 60 0.56 -7.24 9.44
CA ILE A 60 0.32 -6.13 8.51
C ILE A 60 -1.14 -6.09 8.06
N MET A 61 -1.71 -7.25 7.74
CA MET A 61 -3.11 -7.37 7.36
C MET A 61 -4.05 -6.86 8.45
N ASN A 62 -3.82 -7.27 9.70
CA ASN A 62 -4.62 -6.89 10.84
C ASN A 62 -4.50 -5.40 11.14
N GLU A 63 -3.28 -4.84 11.12
CA GLU A 63 -3.04 -3.43 11.38
C GLU A 63 -3.75 -2.53 10.35
N LEU A 64 -3.65 -2.88 9.07
CA LEU A 64 -4.24 -2.09 7.99
C LEU A 64 -5.75 -2.34 7.82
N GLY A 65 -6.36 -3.22 8.62
CA GLY A 65 -7.77 -3.60 8.48
C GLY A 65 -8.09 -4.27 7.14
N LEU A 66 -7.12 -4.99 6.55
CA LEU A 66 -7.30 -5.65 5.26
C LEU A 66 -7.97 -7.02 5.45
N HIS A 67 -8.90 -7.35 4.57
CA HIS A 67 -9.61 -8.63 4.62
C HIS A 67 -8.97 -9.74 3.78
N SER A 68 -7.86 -9.47 3.09
CA SER A 68 -7.21 -10.45 2.22
C SER A 68 -5.70 -10.31 2.15
N LYS A 69 -5.03 -11.46 2.03
CA LYS A 69 -3.59 -11.54 1.75
C LYS A 69 -3.22 -10.84 0.44
N ALA A 70 -4.10 -10.90 -0.57
CA ALA A 70 -3.87 -10.25 -1.86
C ALA A 70 -3.69 -8.73 -1.73
N GLY A 71 -4.46 -8.07 -0.85
CA GLY A 71 -4.29 -6.65 -0.55
C GLY A 71 -2.91 -6.33 0.02
N VAL A 72 -2.48 -7.11 1.02
CA VAL A 72 -1.13 -6.98 1.61
C VAL A 72 -0.04 -7.20 0.56
N HIS A 73 -0.17 -8.24 -0.27
CA HIS A 73 0.78 -8.51 -1.34
C HIS A 73 0.94 -7.33 -2.31
N ARG A 74 -0.16 -6.69 -2.72
CA ARG A 74 -0.13 -5.52 -3.62
C ARG A 74 0.63 -4.35 -2.99
N ILE A 75 0.34 -4.05 -1.73
CA ILE A 75 1.02 -2.96 -1.01
C ILE A 75 2.52 -3.26 -0.88
N LEU A 76 2.88 -4.45 -0.43
CA LEU A 76 4.29 -4.82 -0.25
C LEU A 76 5.06 -4.86 -1.57
N THR A 77 4.43 -5.29 -2.66
CA THR A 77 5.04 -5.22 -4.00
C THR A 77 5.32 -3.78 -4.40
N ALA A 78 4.34 -2.87 -4.23
CA ALA A 78 4.54 -1.47 -4.55
C ALA A 78 5.65 -0.81 -3.70
N LEU A 79 5.75 -1.16 -2.41
CA LEU A 79 6.82 -0.69 -1.54
C LEU A 79 8.20 -1.22 -1.96
N GLU A 80 8.28 -2.48 -2.39
CA GLU A 80 9.51 -3.10 -2.87
C GLU A 80 9.97 -2.50 -4.22
N GLU A 81 9.06 -2.34 -5.17
CA GLU A 81 9.34 -1.74 -6.48
C GLU A 81 9.87 -0.31 -6.37
N ARG A 82 9.42 0.43 -5.35
CA ARG A 82 9.86 1.79 -5.05
C ARG A 82 11.10 1.86 -4.16
N GLY A 83 11.67 0.71 -3.79
CA GLY A 83 12.92 0.63 -3.04
C GLY A 83 12.79 0.93 -1.55
N PHE A 84 11.58 0.94 -0.97
CA PHE A 84 11.41 1.15 0.48
C PHE A 84 11.69 -0.11 1.30
N ILE A 85 11.45 -1.29 0.72
CA ILE A 85 11.66 -2.58 1.37
C ILE A 85 12.31 -3.59 0.41
N GLU A 86 12.76 -4.70 0.97
CA GLU A 86 13.15 -5.90 0.23
C GLU A 86 12.46 -7.13 0.83
N ARG A 87 11.99 -8.05 -0.03
CA ARG A 87 11.41 -9.32 0.42
C ARG A 87 12.38 -10.48 0.22
N MET A 88 12.60 -11.23 1.30
CA MET A 88 13.44 -12.42 1.32
C MET A 88 12.59 -13.69 1.21
N PRO A 89 12.59 -14.39 0.07
CA PRO A 89 11.78 -15.59 -0.09
C PRO A 89 12.18 -16.68 0.93
N LYS A 90 11.19 -17.49 1.33
CA LYS A 90 11.37 -18.67 2.21
C LYS A 90 11.86 -18.36 3.64
N ARG A 91 11.70 -17.13 4.13
CA ARG A 91 12.01 -16.76 5.52
C ARG A 91 10.76 -16.38 6.31
N ALA A 92 10.74 -16.75 7.59
CA ALA A 92 9.84 -16.10 8.54
C ALA A 92 10.25 -14.62 8.67
N ARG A 93 9.28 -13.70 8.73
CA ARG A 93 9.53 -12.24 8.80
C ARG A 93 10.45 -11.77 7.65
N ALA A 94 10.01 -12.10 6.44
CA ALA A 94 10.74 -11.93 5.18
C ALA A 94 10.92 -10.49 4.69
N ILE A 95 10.64 -9.46 5.50
CA ILE A 95 10.74 -8.06 5.06
C ILE A 95 12.02 -7.46 5.65
N SER A 96 12.76 -6.71 4.83
CA SER A 96 13.86 -5.85 5.26
C SER A 96 13.57 -4.40 4.86
N LEU A 97 13.85 -3.44 5.74
CA LEU A 97 13.72 -2.01 5.46
C LEU A 97 14.97 -1.51 4.73
N LYS A 98 14.80 -0.74 3.65
CA LYS A 98 15.91 -0.05 2.99
C LYS A 98 16.09 1.35 3.59
N ALA A 99 17.34 1.82 3.66
CA ALA A 99 17.61 3.21 3.97
C ALA A 99 16.94 4.08 2.89
N ALA A 100 16.19 5.10 3.30
CA ALA A 100 15.54 6.00 2.36
C ALA A 100 16.62 6.61 1.45
N ALA A 101 16.41 6.53 0.13
CA ALA A 101 17.18 7.28 -0.85
C ALA A 101 16.85 8.77 -0.73
#